data_AF-A0A8C9EAH8-F1
#
_entry.id   AF-A0A8C9EAH8-F1
#
_cell.length_a   1.000
_cell.length_b   1.000
_cell.length_c   1.000
_cell.angle_alpha   90.00
_cell.angle_beta   90.00
_cell.angle_gamma   90.00
#
_symmetry.space_group_name_H-M   'P 1'
#
loop_
_entity.id
_entity.type
_entity.pdbx_description
1 polymer ?
#
loop_
_entity_poly.entity_id
_entity_poly.type
_entity_poly.pdbx_seq_one_letter_code
_entity_poly.pdbx_strand_id
1 'polypeptide(L)'
;MDEESLLLSLELASGSGQGLSPDRRASLLTSLMLVKRDYRFDRVLFWGRILGLVADYYIAQGLSEDQLAPRKTLYSLNCMEWSLLPPATEEMEMQTSVVKGRFMGDPSHAYEHTELQKVNEGEKVFEEEVVVQIKEETRLVSIIDQIDKAVAVIPRGALFKTPFGPIRVNRTFEGLSSSEAKKLSSYFHFREPVELKNKTLLEKADLDPSLDFMDSLEHDIPKGSWSIQMERGNTLVVLRSLLWPGLTFYHAPRTKNYGYIYVGTGEKNIDLPFML
;
A
#
# COMPACT_ATOMS: atom_id res chain seq x y z
N MET A 1 6.64 4.06 5.17
CA MET A 1 7.78 4.49 6.03
C MET A 1 7.35 5.63 6.93
N ASP A 2 7.74 5.63 8.19
CA ASP A 2 7.39 6.71 9.14
C ASP A 2 8.14 8.02 8.85
N GLU A 3 7.52 9.17 9.07
CA GLU A 3 8.14 10.47 8.80
C GLU A 3 9.36 10.75 9.70
N GLU A 4 9.33 10.33 10.97
CA GLU A 4 10.39 10.58 11.95
C GLU A 4 11.67 9.79 11.63
N SER A 5 11.52 8.63 10.99
CA SER A 5 12.62 7.73 10.61
C SER A 5 12.82 7.62 9.11
N LEU A 6 12.31 8.58 8.32
CA LEU A 6 12.26 8.50 6.86
C LEU A 6 13.63 8.31 6.22
N LEU A 7 14.67 9.02 6.68
CA LEU A 7 16.02 8.91 6.11
C LEU A 7 16.60 7.50 6.26
N LEU A 8 16.55 6.96 7.48
CA LEU A 8 17.00 5.60 7.76
C LEU A 8 16.18 4.60 6.95
N SER A 9 14.86 4.80 6.89
CA SER A 9 13.95 3.94 6.14
C SER A 9 14.30 3.88 4.65
N LEU A 10 14.54 5.04 4.03
CA LEU A 10 14.96 5.13 2.62
C LEU A 10 16.31 4.46 2.38
N GLU A 11 17.24 4.56 3.33
CA GLU A 11 18.53 3.87 3.25
C GLU A 11 18.34 2.35 3.35
N LEU A 12 17.51 1.86 4.26
CA LEU A 12 17.23 0.44 4.42
C LEU A 12 16.54 -0.15 3.18
N ALA A 13 15.68 0.62 2.50
CA ALA A 13 15.03 0.20 1.26
C ALA A 13 15.86 0.43 -0.03
N SER A 14 17.04 1.05 0.06
CA SER A 14 17.80 1.50 -1.11
C SER A 14 18.31 0.37 -2.01
N GLY A 15 18.41 -0.86 -1.50
CA GLY A 15 18.84 -2.04 -2.25
C GLY A 15 17.94 -2.39 -3.45
N SER A 16 16.74 -1.81 -3.51
CA SER A 16 15.83 -1.89 -4.66
C SER A 16 16.24 -1.06 -5.88
N GLY A 17 17.26 -0.19 -5.75
CA GLY A 17 17.72 0.70 -6.83
C GLY A 17 16.80 1.90 -7.10
N GLN A 18 15.71 2.04 -6.35
CA GLN A 18 14.68 3.07 -6.53
C GLN A 18 14.81 4.17 -5.47
N GLY A 19 15.93 4.89 -5.49
CA GLY A 19 16.22 5.99 -4.57
C GLY A 19 15.55 7.31 -4.96
N LEU A 20 15.37 8.19 -3.98
CA LEU A 20 14.96 9.59 -4.20
C LEU A 20 16.19 10.50 -4.38
N SER A 21 16.06 11.57 -5.16
CA SER A 21 17.08 12.60 -5.26
C SER A 21 17.27 13.34 -3.92
N PRO A 22 18.47 13.90 -3.63
CA PRO A 22 18.72 14.62 -2.40
C PRO A 22 17.70 15.75 -2.14
N ASP A 23 17.36 16.52 -3.18
CA ASP A 23 16.38 17.60 -3.09
C ASP A 23 15.00 17.07 -2.69
N ARG A 24 14.53 15.99 -3.34
CA ARG A 24 13.23 15.37 -3.01
C ARG A 24 13.22 14.82 -1.60
N ARG A 25 14.33 14.26 -1.11
CA ARG A 25 14.45 13.81 0.29
C ARG A 25 14.31 14.97 1.27
N ALA A 26 15.00 16.09 1.01
CA ALA A 26 14.92 17.28 1.87
C ALA A 26 13.51 17.89 1.87
N SER A 27 12.87 17.98 0.69
CA SER A 27 11.48 18.45 0.57
C SER A 27 10.51 17.56 1.35
N LEU A 28 10.62 16.23 1.24
CA LEU A 28 9.75 15.28 1.96
C LEU A 28 9.90 15.40 3.47
N LEU A 29 11.12 15.49 4.00
CA LEU A 29 11.34 15.62 5.45
C LEU A 29 10.62 16.84 6.01
N THR A 30 10.69 17.96 5.29
CA THR A 30 10.07 19.21 5.74
C THR A 30 8.55 19.17 5.55
N SER A 31 8.07 18.77 4.37
CA SER A 31 6.66 18.84 4.04
C SER A 31 5.82 17.80 4.79
N LEU A 32 6.32 16.58 5.05
CA LEU A 32 5.58 15.58 5.82
C LEU A 32 5.36 16.00 7.28
N MET A 33 6.33 16.71 7.89
CA MET A 33 6.16 17.31 9.21
C MET A 33 5.05 18.38 9.20
N LEU A 34 4.97 19.20 8.15
CA LEU A 34 3.90 20.18 7.97
C LEU A 34 2.55 19.48 7.78
N VAL A 35 2.47 18.44 6.95
CA VAL A 35 1.27 17.63 6.73
C VAL A 35 0.76 17.04 8.04
N LYS A 36 1.65 16.45 8.86
CA LYS A 36 1.28 15.90 10.19
C LYS A 36 0.60 16.97 11.06
N ARG A 37 1.19 18.17 11.12
CA ARG A 37 0.67 19.30 11.90
C ARG A 37 -0.65 19.82 11.36
N ASP A 38 -0.72 20.09 10.06
CA ASP A 38 -1.83 20.81 9.42
C ASP A 38 -3.10 19.96 9.39
N TYR A 39 -2.97 18.66 9.16
CA TYR A 39 -4.09 17.71 9.18
C TYR A 39 -4.31 17.03 10.54
N ARG A 40 -3.46 17.33 11.55
CA ARG A 40 -3.52 16.78 12.91
C ARG A 40 -3.49 15.25 12.94
N PHE A 41 -2.60 14.66 12.17
CA PHE A 41 -2.37 13.21 12.20
C PHE A 41 -1.51 12.83 13.40
N ASP A 42 -1.80 11.67 13.98
CA ASP A 42 -0.94 11.08 15.02
C ASP A 42 0.37 10.58 14.41
N ARG A 43 0.30 10.12 13.15
CA ARG A 43 1.44 9.56 12.41
C ARG A 43 1.29 9.79 10.91
N VAL A 44 2.40 10.04 10.22
CA VAL A 44 2.40 10.21 8.75
C VAL A 44 3.35 9.21 8.11
N LEU A 45 2.82 8.38 7.23
CA LEU A 45 3.62 7.43 6.49
C LEU A 45 3.90 7.98 5.09
N PHE A 46 5.17 8.05 4.70
CA PHE A 46 5.52 8.08 3.29
C PHE A 46 5.24 6.71 2.69
N TRP A 47 4.27 6.64 1.79
CA TRP A 47 3.81 5.41 1.15
C TRP A 47 4.72 5.02 -0.01
N GLY A 48 5.15 6.03 -0.78
CA GLY A 48 6.04 5.83 -1.91
C GLY A 48 5.71 6.73 -3.09
N ARG A 49 5.93 6.20 -4.30
CA ARG A 49 5.86 6.94 -5.55
C ARG A 49 5.26 6.10 -6.68
N ILE A 50 4.28 6.66 -7.38
CA ILE A 50 3.75 6.10 -8.63
C ILE A 50 4.38 6.84 -9.80
N LEU A 51 4.99 6.10 -10.72
CA LEU A 51 5.72 6.62 -11.86
C LEU A 51 4.76 6.99 -12.99
N GLY A 52 4.79 8.27 -13.39
CA GLY A 52 4.05 8.75 -14.55
C GLY A 52 4.95 8.98 -15.76
N LEU A 53 4.34 9.31 -16.90
CA LEU A 53 5.07 9.64 -18.13
C LEU A 53 5.66 11.05 -18.10
N VAL A 54 4.93 12.03 -17.54
CA VAL A 54 5.33 13.43 -17.44
C VAL A 54 5.84 13.76 -16.05
N ALA A 55 5.13 13.32 -15.01
CA ALA A 55 5.48 13.54 -13.61
C ALA A 55 5.11 12.35 -12.74
N ASP A 56 5.83 12.19 -11.63
CA ASP A 56 5.57 11.15 -10.65
C ASP A 56 4.63 11.65 -9.54
N TYR A 57 3.77 10.78 -9.05
CA TYR A 57 2.97 11.02 -7.85
C TYR A 57 3.69 10.51 -6.61
N TYR A 58 3.94 11.38 -5.64
CA TYR A 58 4.44 11.04 -4.32
C TYR A 58 3.27 10.93 -3.36
N ILE A 59 3.19 9.81 -2.62
CA ILE A 59 2.03 9.50 -1.79
C ILE A 59 2.41 9.48 -0.32
N ALA A 60 1.60 10.12 0.50
CA ALA A 60 1.67 10.09 1.95
C ALA A 60 0.32 9.69 2.54
N GLN A 61 0.35 9.06 3.70
CA GLN A 61 -0.83 8.60 4.41
C GLN A 61 -0.80 9.06 5.86
N GLY A 62 -1.83 9.79 6.27
CA GLY A 62 -2.06 10.14 7.66
C GLY A 62 -2.85 9.06 8.38
N LEU A 63 -2.37 8.65 9.54
CA LEU A 63 -3.05 7.72 10.44
C LEU A 63 -3.54 8.46 11.68
N SER A 64 -4.67 7.98 12.21
CA SER A 64 -5.17 8.35 13.53
C SER A 64 -4.63 7.39 14.61
N GLU A 65 -5.10 7.57 15.84
CA GLU A 65 -4.72 6.76 17.00
C GLU A 65 -4.92 5.25 16.75
N ASP A 66 -6.05 4.87 16.16
CA ASP A 66 -6.31 3.49 15.74
C ASP A 66 -5.57 3.19 14.43
N GLN A 67 -4.57 2.32 14.51
CA GLN A 67 -3.64 2.08 13.41
C GLN A 67 -4.27 1.37 12.19
N LEU A 68 -5.44 0.73 12.34
CA LEU A 68 -6.21 0.17 11.22
C LEU A 68 -7.41 1.01 10.79
N ALA A 69 -7.66 2.16 11.40
CA ALA A 69 -8.70 3.06 10.93
C ALA A 69 -8.42 3.55 9.50
N PRO A 70 -9.46 3.98 8.74
CA PRO A 70 -9.29 4.50 7.39
C PRO A 70 -8.23 5.60 7.32
N ARG A 71 -7.23 5.39 6.47
CA ARG A 71 -6.12 6.34 6.28
C ARG A 71 -6.58 7.49 5.41
N LYS A 72 -6.05 8.69 5.69
CA LYS A 72 -6.18 9.82 4.77
C LYS A 72 -4.98 9.84 3.83
N THR A 73 -5.23 9.65 2.54
CA THR A 73 -4.18 9.60 1.52
C THR A 73 -4.02 10.98 0.89
N LEU A 74 -2.78 11.44 0.76
CA LEU A 74 -2.41 12.67 0.09
C LEU A 74 -1.44 12.35 -1.05
N TYR A 75 -1.53 13.11 -2.14
CA TYR A 75 -0.53 13.09 -3.21
C TYR A 75 0.19 14.42 -3.33
N SER A 76 1.38 14.38 -3.91
CA SER A 76 2.17 15.54 -4.30
C SER A 76 2.91 15.25 -5.61
N LEU A 77 3.09 16.26 -6.45
CA LEU A 77 3.94 16.17 -7.65
C LEU A 77 5.36 16.72 -7.39
N ASN A 78 5.54 17.50 -6.32
CA ASN A 78 6.76 18.25 -6.04
C ASN A 78 7.37 17.96 -4.65
N CYS A 79 6.73 17.10 -3.84
CA CYS A 79 7.08 16.80 -2.44
C CYS A 79 7.00 17.99 -1.48
N MET A 80 6.27 19.04 -1.84
CA MET A 80 6.12 20.25 -1.02
C MET A 80 4.64 20.57 -0.78
N GLU A 81 3.85 20.56 -1.83
CA GLU A 81 2.41 20.81 -1.81
C GLU A 81 1.67 19.48 -1.85
N TRP A 82 0.78 19.27 -0.89
CA TRP A 82 0.05 18.02 -0.71
C TRP A 82 -1.45 18.24 -0.88
N SER A 83 -2.05 17.45 -1.76
CA SER A 83 -3.49 17.44 -2.03
C SER A 83 -4.11 16.20 -1.41
N LEU A 84 -5.21 16.38 -0.69
CA LEU A 84 -5.96 15.28 -0.08
C LEU A 84 -6.78 14.55 -1.15
N LEU A 85 -6.65 13.22 -1.20
CA LEU A 85 -7.48 12.38 -2.04
C LEU A 85 -8.80 12.02 -1.34
N PRO A 86 -9.90 11.86 -2.10
CA PRO A 86 -11.12 11.28 -1.55
C PRO A 86 -10.88 9.80 -1.17
N PRO A 87 -11.68 9.25 -0.23
CA PRO A 87 -11.62 7.82 0.08
C PRO A 87 -12.01 6.99 -1.16
N ALA A 88 -11.36 5.84 -1.31
CA ALA A 88 -11.70 4.91 -2.39
C ALA A 88 -13.10 4.33 -2.20
N THR A 89 -13.86 4.23 -3.28
CA THR A 89 -15.15 3.54 -3.33
C THR A 89 -15.10 2.40 -4.34
N GLU A 90 -15.96 1.40 -4.17
CA GLU A 90 -16.07 0.28 -5.11
C GLU A 90 -16.46 0.75 -6.52
N GLU A 91 -17.25 1.83 -6.62
CA GLU A 91 -17.60 2.47 -7.89
C GLU A 91 -16.37 3.00 -8.62
N MET A 92 -15.44 3.67 -7.92
CA MET A 92 -14.19 4.14 -8.51
C MET A 92 -13.33 2.99 -9.01
N GLU A 93 -13.29 1.87 -8.27
CA GLU A 93 -12.56 0.67 -8.68
C GLU A 93 -13.14 0.05 -9.95
N MET A 94 -14.46 -0.11 -10.01
CA MET A 94 -15.13 -0.62 -11.22
C MET A 94 -14.89 0.29 -12.42
N GLN A 95 -15.09 1.60 -12.26
CA GLN A 95 -14.90 2.58 -13.33
C GLN A 95 -13.45 2.59 -13.85
N THR A 96 -12.47 2.51 -12.96
CA THR A 96 -11.06 2.64 -13.35
C THR A 96 -10.44 1.35 -13.87
N SER A 97 -11.10 0.20 -13.69
CA SER A 97 -10.64 -1.12 -14.16
C SER A 97 -10.45 -1.22 -15.68
N VAL A 98 -11.16 -0.39 -16.44
CA VAL A 98 -11.07 -0.34 -17.91
C VAL A 98 -9.84 0.43 -18.39
N VAL A 99 -9.25 1.28 -17.54
CA VAL A 99 -8.09 2.11 -17.88
C VAL A 99 -6.80 1.33 -17.65
N LYS A 100 -6.01 1.17 -18.72
CA LYS A 100 -4.74 0.43 -18.70
C LYS A 100 -3.57 1.33 -19.07
N GLY A 101 -2.36 0.89 -18.72
CA GLY A 101 -1.11 1.57 -19.05
C GLY A 101 -0.60 2.47 -17.93
N ARG A 102 0.35 3.35 -18.25
CA ARG A 102 0.99 4.22 -17.25
C ARG A 102 0.13 5.43 -16.90
N PHE A 103 0.42 6.05 -15.77
CA PHE A 103 -0.12 7.36 -15.42
C PHE A 103 0.51 8.46 -16.28
N MET A 104 -0.23 9.53 -16.58
CA MET A 104 0.33 10.68 -17.29
C MET A 104 1.16 11.55 -16.34
N GLY A 105 0.75 11.68 -15.09
CA GLY A 105 1.34 12.61 -14.12
C GLY A 105 0.59 13.95 -14.04
N ASP A 106 -0.67 13.97 -14.46
CA ASP A 106 -1.56 15.13 -14.33
C ASP A 106 -2.92 14.68 -13.74
N PRO A 107 -3.27 15.10 -12.51
CA PRO A 107 -4.55 14.74 -11.88
C PRO A 107 -5.79 15.13 -12.70
N SER A 108 -5.65 16.18 -13.53
CA SER A 108 -6.75 16.71 -14.36
C SER A 108 -6.91 15.95 -15.67
N HIS A 109 -5.97 15.06 -16.01
CA HIS A 109 -6.08 14.25 -17.22
C HIS A 109 -7.31 13.35 -17.15
N ALA A 110 -8.02 13.22 -18.28
CA ALA A 110 -9.21 12.41 -18.41
C ALA A 110 -9.00 11.35 -19.50
N TYR A 111 -9.16 10.09 -19.12
CA TYR A 111 -9.16 8.96 -20.05
C TYR A 111 -10.55 8.80 -20.66
N GLU A 112 -10.61 8.59 -21.97
CA GLU A 112 -11.85 8.32 -22.68
C GLU A 112 -12.07 6.80 -22.80
N HIS A 113 -13.26 6.35 -22.41
CA HIS A 113 -13.68 4.97 -22.55
C HIS A 113 -15.10 4.92 -23.14
N THR A 114 -15.29 4.11 -24.18
CA THR A 114 -16.61 3.92 -24.80
C THR A 114 -17.32 2.74 -24.13
N GLU A 115 -18.47 3.00 -23.52
CA GLU A 115 -19.36 1.99 -22.94
C GLU A 115 -20.59 1.79 -23.82
N LEU A 116 -21.13 0.56 -23.86
CA LEU A 116 -22.41 0.28 -24.52
C LEU A 116 -23.53 0.36 -23.48
N GLN A 117 -24.35 1.40 -23.55
CA GLN A 117 -25.53 1.54 -22.70
C GLN A 117 -26.78 1.00 -23.40
N LYS A 118 -27.59 0.25 -22.67
CA LYS A 118 -28.89 -0.23 -23.16
C LYS A 118 -29.96 0.83 -22.94
N VAL A 119 -30.41 1.45 -24.03
CA VAL A 119 -31.50 2.42 -24.01
C VAL A 119 -32.80 1.71 -24.40
N ASN A 120 -33.80 1.79 -23.53
CA ASN A 120 -35.13 1.23 -23.79
C ASN A 120 -36.03 2.31 -24.41
N GLU A 121 -36.31 2.18 -25.70
CA GLU A 121 -37.37 2.95 -26.38
C GLU A 121 -38.58 2.05 -26.64
N GLY A 122 -39.51 2.00 -25.68
CA GLY A 122 -40.71 1.16 -25.76
C GLY A 122 -40.41 -0.32 -25.57
N GLU A 123 -40.83 -1.19 -26.50
CA GLU A 123 -40.56 -2.65 -26.48
C GLU A 123 -39.19 -3.04 -27.06
N LYS A 124 -38.41 -2.07 -27.57
CA LYS A 124 -37.09 -2.33 -28.19
C LYS A 124 -35.97 -1.83 -27.28
N VAL A 125 -34.97 -2.70 -27.10
CA VAL A 125 -33.72 -2.40 -26.39
C VAL A 125 -32.66 -2.12 -27.45
N PHE A 126 -32.09 -0.92 -27.43
CA PHE A 126 -30.98 -0.53 -28.30
C PHE A 126 -29.69 -0.40 -27.48
N GLU A 127 -28.54 -0.68 -28.09
CA GLU A 127 -27.23 -0.44 -27.49
C GLU A 127 -26.65 0.84 -28.09
N GLU A 128 -26.44 1.86 -27.26
CA GLU A 128 -25.85 3.15 -27.63
C GLU A 128 -24.43 3.23 -27.09
N GLU A 129 -23.49 3.66 -27.93
CA GLU A 129 -22.10 3.91 -27.53
C GLU A 129 -22.00 5.27 -26.82
N VAL A 130 -21.71 5.24 -25.52
CA VAL A 130 -21.52 6.41 -24.68
C VAL A 130 -20.05 6.55 -24.31
N VAL A 131 -19.46 7.70 -24.61
CA VAL A 131 -18.08 8.01 -24.20
C VAL A 131 -18.11 8.53 -22.76
N VAL A 132 -17.50 7.77 -21.85
CA VAL A 132 -17.29 8.12 -20.45
C VAL A 132 -15.89 8.64 -20.25
N GLN A 133 -15.75 9.70 -19.44
CA GLN A 133 -14.48 10.28 -19.07
C GLN A 133 -14.10 9.90 -17.64
N ILE A 134 -12.93 9.30 -17.47
CA ILE A 134 -12.41 8.87 -16.17
C ILE A 134 -11.21 9.75 -15.83
N LYS A 135 -11.29 10.51 -14.73
CA LYS A 135 -10.17 11.34 -14.27
C LYS A 135 -9.02 10.50 -13.74
N GLU A 136 -7.79 10.94 -14.00
CA GLU A 136 -6.58 10.30 -13.51
C GLU A 136 -6.50 10.32 -11.98
N GLU A 137 -6.98 11.38 -11.32
CA GLU A 137 -7.07 11.43 -9.87
C GLU A 137 -7.95 10.29 -9.29
N THR A 138 -9.09 10.00 -9.92
CA THR A 138 -9.96 8.87 -9.52
C THR A 138 -9.25 7.52 -9.67
N ARG A 139 -8.51 7.36 -10.77
CA ARG A 139 -7.67 6.19 -11.02
C ARG A 139 -6.57 6.04 -9.98
N LEU A 140 -5.92 7.15 -9.61
CA LEU A 140 -4.88 7.18 -8.60
C LEU A 140 -5.41 6.68 -7.24
N VAL A 141 -6.60 7.13 -6.83
CA VAL A 141 -7.27 6.67 -5.61
C VAL A 141 -7.49 5.16 -5.62
N SER A 142 -8.07 4.63 -6.69
CA SER A 142 -8.36 3.19 -6.77
C SER A 142 -7.07 2.35 -6.77
N ILE A 143 -6.05 2.76 -7.53
CA ILE A 143 -4.79 1.99 -7.59
C ILE A 143 -4.06 2.00 -6.25
N ILE A 144 -4.02 3.13 -5.53
CA ILE A 144 -3.41 3.18 -4.19
C ILE A 144 -4.14 2.22 -3.23
N ASP A 145 -5.48 2.23 -3.24
CA ASP A 145 -6.29 1.35 -2.41
C ASP A 145 -6.10 -0.14 -2.75
N GLN A 146 -6.03 -0.49 -4.05
CA GLN A 146 -5.73 -1.85 -4.48
C GLN A 146 -4.34 -2.32 -4.03
N ILE A 147 -3.33 -1.46 -4.13
CA ILE A 147 -1.97 -1.76 -3.68
C ILE A 147 -1.95 -1.90 -2.16
N ASP A 148 -2.55 -0.99 -1.40
CA ASP A 148 -2.59 -1.11 0.06
C ASP A 148 -3.29 -2.39 0.51
N LYS A 149 -4.42 -2.73 -0.13
CA LYS A 149 -5.15 -3.97 0.13
C LYS A 149 -4.31 -5.22 -0.17
N ALA A 150 -3.44 -5.17 -1.16
CA ALA A 150 -2.68 -6.33 -1.60
C ALA A 150 -1.29 -6.48 -0.97
N VAL A 151 -0.64 -5.37 -0.58
CA VAL A 151 0.80 -5.39 -0.29
C VAL A 151 1.26 -4.42 0.80
N ALA A 152 0.38 -3.73 1.52
CA ALA A 152 0.82 -3.04 2.73
C ALA A 152 1.26 -4.09 3.78
N VAL A 153 2.54 -4.08 4.20
CA VAL A 153 3.11 -5.14 5.05
C VAL A 153 3.48 -4.62 6.44
N ILE A 154 3.25 -5.45 7.46
CA ILE A 154 3.70 -5.23 8.84
C ILE A 154 4.22 -6.53 9.48
N PRO A 155 5.30 -6.48 10.31
CA PRO A 155 5.76 -7.68 11.00
C PRO A 155 4.85 -8.05 12.17
N ARG A 156 4.80 -9.35 12.48
CA ARG A 156 4.04 -9.91 13.61
C ARG A 156 4.40 -9.21 14.91
N GLY A 157 3.38 -8.81 15.67
CA GLY A 157 3.56 -8.23 17.00
C GLY A 157 3.99 -6.77 17.02
N ALA A 158 4.19 -6.11 15.87
CA ALA A 158 4.42 -4.67 15.82
C ALA A 158 3.18 -3.84 16.18
N LEU A 159 1.99 -4.40 15.92
CA LEU A 159 0.71 -3.91 16.42
C LEU A 159 0.09 -4.96 17.33
N PHE A 160 -0.80 -4.52 18.20
CA PHE A 160 -1.67 -5.41 18.96
C PHE A 160 -3.09 -4.85 19.02
N LYS A 161 -4.06 -5.76 19.04
CA LYS A 161 -5.46 -5.42 19.24
C LYS A 161 -5.76 -5.31 20.73
N THR A 162 -6.27 -4.16 21.15
CA THR A 162 -6.67 -3.98 22.55
C THR A 162 -7.99 -4.71 22.84
N PRO A 163 -8.27 -5.10 24.08
CA PRO A 163 -9.56 -5.69 24.45
C PRO A 163 -10.76 -4.77 24.17
N PHE A 164 -10.52 -3.46 24.09
CA PHE A 164 -11.54 -2.44 23.81
C PHE A 164 -11.83 -2.24 22.33
N GLY A 165 -11.08 -2.89 21.43
CA GLY A 165 -11.26 -2.79 19.98
C GLY A 165 -10.09 -2.10 19.24
N PRO A 166 -9.68 -0.88 19.62
CA PRO A 166 -8.65 -0.14 18.88
C PRO A 166 -7.33 -0.87 18.78
N ILE A 167 -6.66 -0.71 17.65
CA ILE A 167 -5.36 -1.31 17.39
C ILE A 167 -4.27 -0.28 17.61
N ARG A 168 -3.26 -0.66 18.41
CA ARG A 168 -2.19 0.23 18.84
C ARG A 168 -0.83 -0.33 18.49
N VAL A 169 0.15 0.57 18.38
CA VAL A 169 1.56 0.21 18.25
C VAL A 169 2.02 -0.52 19.51
N ASN A 170 2.60 -1.70 19.33
CA ASN A 170 3.17 -2.45 20.43
C ASN A 170 4.53 -1.87 20.84
N ARG A 171 4.55 -1.13 21.95
CA ARG A 171 5.79 -0.48 22.44
C ARG A 171 6.85 -1.47 22.91
N THR A 172 6.47 -2.70 23.26
CA THR A 172 7.39 -3.76 23.69
C THR A 172 7.91 -4.61 22.53
N PHE A 173 7.48 -4.36 21.29
CA PHE A 173 8.01 -5.05 20.13
C PHE A 173 9.49 -4.70 19.94
N GLU A 174 10.39 -5.68 20.03
CA GLU A 174 11.83 -5.47 19.84
C GLU A 174 12.32 -5.87 18.45
N GLY A 175 11.41 -6.26 17.55
CA GLY A 175 11.75 -6.82 16.24
C GLY A 175 11.60 -8.34 16.20
N LEU A 176 11.48 -8.88 15.00
CA LEU A 176 11.46 -10.33 14.79
C LEU A 176 12.85 -10.92 15.07
N SER A 177 12.90 -12.16 15.57
CA SER A 177 14.16 -12.89 15.66
C SER A 177 14.69 -13.24 14.25
N SER A 178 15.98 -13.57 14.15
CA SER A 178 16.58 -13.93 12.86
C SER A 178 15.99 -15.19 12.20
N SER A 179 15.37 -16.08 12.99
CA SER A 179 14.71 -17.29 12.48
C SER A 179 13.28 -17.01 12.01
N GLU A 180 12.55 -16.14 12.71
CA GLU A 180 11.20 -15.71 12.35
C GLU A 180 11.21 -14.78 11.14
N ALA A 181 12.17 -13.83 11.09
CA ALA A 181 12.26 -12.85 10.02
C ALA A 181 12.51 -13.48 8.63
N LYS A 182 12.82 -14.78 8.53
CA LYS A 182 12.95 -15.51 7.27
C LYS A 182 11.65 -16.19 6.82
N LYS A 183 10.58 -16.10 7.60
CA LYS A 183 9.31 -16.79 7.35
C LYS A 183 8.25 -15.79 6.94
N LEU A 184 7.56 -16.05 5.83
CA LEU A 184 6.42 -15.22 5.38
C LEU A 184 5.29 -15.18 6.43
N SER A 185 5.12 -16.24 7.22
CA SER A 185 4.15 -16.28 8.33
C SER A 185 4.42 -15.30 9.47
N SER A 186 5.59 -14.65 9.48
CA SER A 186 5.90 -13.57 10.43
C SER A 186 5.52 -12.17 9.93
N TYR A 187 4.88 -12.09 8.77
CA TYR A 187 4.46 -10.84 8.13
C TYR A 187 2.98 -10.89 7.77
N PHE A 188 2.30 -9.76 7.94
CA PHE A 188 0.86 -9.63 7.80
C PHE A 188 0.51 -8.46 6.89
N HIS A 189 -0.66 -8.56 6.25
CA HIS A 189 -1.27 -7.44 5.53
C HIS A 189 -1.72 -6.38 6.53
N PHE A 190 -1.25 -5.15 6.36
CA PHE A 190 -1.57 -4.01 7.21
C PHE A 190 -2.91 -3.38 6.82
N ARG A 191 -3.98 -4.16 6.99
CA ARG A 191 -5.39 -3.80 6.75
C ARG A 191 -6.30 -4.68 7.61
N GLU A 192 -7.60 -4.41 7.55
CA GLU A 192 -8.57 -5.33 8.14
C GLU A 192 -8.50 -6.73 7.48
N PRO A 193 -8.67 -7.81 8.28
CA PRO A 193 -8.62 -9.16 7.76
C PRO A 193 -9.84 -9.48 6.89
N VAL A 194 -9.57 -10.13 5.76
CA VAL A 194 -10.55 -10.65 4.81
C VAL A 194 -10.61 -12.17 4.94
N GLU A 195 -9.46 -12.85 4.94
CA GLU A 195 -9.39 -14.31 4.94
C GLU A 195 -9.53 -14.91 6.33
N LEU A 196 -9.04 -14.22 7.37
CA LEU A 196 -9.14 -14.69 8.76
C LEU A 196 -10.60 -14.93 9.19
N LYS A 197 -11.53 -14.16 8.63
CA LYS A 197 -12.99 -14.32 8.87
C LYS A 197 -13.47 -15.70 8.43
N ASN A 198 -12.90 -16.23 7.35
CA ASN A 198 -13.26 -17.50 6.72
C ASN A 198 -12.59 -18.74 7.35
N LYS A 199 -11.58 -18.56 8.23
CA LYS A 199 -10.93 -19.68 8.92
C LYS A 199 -11.87 -20.42 9.87
N THR A 200 -11.68 -21.73 9.97
CA THR A 200 -12.41 -22.63 10.87
C THR A 200 -12.10 -22.35 12.35
N LEU A 201 -12.95 -22.83 13.25
CA LEU A 201 -12.72 -22.67 14.69
C LEU A 201 -11.43 -23.38 15.16
N LEU A 202 -11.09 -24.51 14.55
CA LEU A 202 -9.89 -25.26 14.89
C LEU A 202 -8.63 -24.47 14.49
N GLU A 203 -8.60 -23.89 13.29
CA GLU A 203 -7.48 -23.06 12.84
C GLU A 203 -7.33 -21.78 13.67
N LYS A 204 -8.45 -21.23 14.16
CA LYS A 204 -8.44 -20.04 15.02
C LYS A 204 -7.96 -20.34 16.45
N ALA A 205 -8.03 -21.59 16.90
CA ALA A 205 -7.64 -21.97 18.26
C ALA A 205 -6.14 -21.82 18.52
N ASP A 206 -5.31 -21.89 17.47
CA ASP A 206 -3.86 -21.77 17.55
C ASP A 206 -3.36 -20.31 17.42
N LEU A 207 -4.27 -19.35 17.15
CA LEU A 207 -3.93 -17.94 16.93
C LEU A 207 -4.02 -17.13 18.23
N ASP A 208 -3.11 -16.17 18.41
CA ASP A 208 -3.24 -15.18 19.47
C ASP A 208 -4.20 -14.06 19.03
N PRO A 209 -5.38 -13.88 19.64
CA PRO A 209 -6.35 -12.87 19.19
C PRO A 209 -5.86 -11.42 19.27
N SER A 210 -4.81 -11.16 20.07
CA SER A 210 -4.21 -9.84 20.24
C SER A 210 -3.14 -9.55 19.20
N LEU A 211 -2.47 -10.59 18.66
CA LEU A 211 -1.33 -10.44 17.75
C LEU A 211 -1.63 -10.91 16.32
N ASP A 212 -2.42 -11.97 16.18
CA ASP A 212 -2.73 -12.68 14.94
C ASP A 212 -4.13 -12.31 14.42
N PHE A 213 -4.45 -11.02 14.44
CA PHE A 213 -5.75 -10.46 14.04
C PHE A 213 -5.80 -9.99 12.57
N MET A 214 -4.71 -10.11 11.83
CA MET A 214 -4.57 -9.72 10.41
C MET A 214 -4.33 -10.96 9.53
N ASP A 215 -4.43 -10.80 8.20
CA ASP A 215 -4.14 -11.88 7.25
C ASP A 215 -2.61 -12.04 7.06
N SER A 216 -2.12 -13.29 7.12
CA SER A 216 -0.69 -13.63 6.96
C SER A 216 -0.32 -13.69 5.48
N LEU A 217 0.87 -13.16 5.12
CA LEU A 217 1.39 -13.22 3.74
C LEU A 217 1.67 -14.64 3.25
N GLU A 218 1.78 -15.62 4.15
CA GLU A 218 2.01 -17.03 3.79
C GLU A 218 0.87 -17.62 2.96
N HIS A 219 -0.35 -17.09 3.11
CA HIS A 219 -1.55 -17.62 2.48
C HIS A 219 -1.89 -16.92 1.15
N ASP A 220 -1.08 -15.95 0.73
CA ASP A 220 -1.30 -15.18 -0.49
C ASP A 220 -1.33 -16.06 -1.75
N ILE A 221 -2.25 -15.71 -2.65
CA ILE A 221 -2.46 -16.39 -3.93
C ILE A 221 -2.07 -15.44 -5.06
N PRO A 222 -1.27 -15.88 -6.06
CA PRO A 222 -0.67 -17.22 -6.18
C PRO A 222 0.43 -17.48 -5.14
N LYS A 223 0.64 -18.75 -4.77
CA LYS A 223 1.79 -19.15 -3.93
C LYS A 223 3.09 -18.76 -4.65
N GLY A 224 4.00 -18.11 -3.93
CA GLY A 224 5.21 -17.54 -4.53
C GLY A 224 5.08 -16.06 -4.93
N SER A 225 3.97 -15.39 -4.60
CA SER A 225 3.79 -13.93 -4.84
C SER A 225 4.79 -13.03 -4.12
N TRP A 226 5.56 -13.58 -3.19
CA TRP A 226 6.55 -12.86 -2.39
C TRP A 226 7.93 -13.49 -2.55
N SER A 227 8.92 -12.64 -2.76
CA SER A 227 10.32 -13.00 -2.57
C SER A 227 10.80 -12.49 -1.21
N ILE A 228 11.57 -13.31 -0.50
CA ILE A 228 12.20 -12.95 0.77
C ILE A 228 13.71 -13.12 0.66
N GLN A 229 14.46 -12.07 0.97
CA GLN A 229 15.90 -12.04 0.82
C GLN A 229 16.56 -11.46 2.06
N MET A 230 17.72 -12.01 2.42
CA MET A 230 18.57 -11.48 3.47
C MET A 230 19.69 -10.67 2.83
N GLU A 231 19.79 -9.40 3.18
CA GLU A 231 20.80 -8.47 2.69
C GLU A 231 21.74 -8.03 3.84
N ARG A 232 22.82 -7.32 3.51
CA ARG A 232 23.77 -6.71 4.47
C ARG A 232 24.33 -7.70 5.52
N GLY A 233 24.66 -8.92 5.12
CA GLY A 233 25.19 -9.92 6.05
C GLY A 233 24.15 -10.46 7.03
N ASN A 234 22.91 -10.67 6.56
CA ASN A 234 21.76 -11.16 7.33
C ASN A 234 21.23 -10.19 8.41
N THR A 235 21.60 -8.91 8.35
CA THR A 235 21.09 -7.88 9.27
C THR A 235 19.86 -7.14 8.74
N LEU A 236 19.49 -7.39 7.48
CA LEU A 236 18.33 -6.79 6.83
C LEU A 236 17.54 -7.87 6.09
N VAL A 237 16.25 -7.94 6.34
CA VAL A 237 15.32 -8.75 5.54
C VAL A 237 14.62 -7.81 4.57
N VAL A 238 14.56 -8.21 3.31
CA VAL A 238 13.83 -7.50 2.26
C VAL A 238 12.79 -8.44 1.67
N LEU A 239 11.54 -8.01 1.69
CA LEU A 239 10.42 -8.67 1.02
C LEU A 239 10.07 -7.85 -0.22
N ARG A 240 9.87 -8.51 -1.36
CA ARG A 240 9.37 -7.86 -2.58
C ARG A 240 8.14 -8.59 -3.10
N SER A 241 7.11 -7.83 -3.44
CA SER A 241 5.94 -8.38 -4.12
C SER A 241 6.25 -8.62 -5.59
N LEU A 242 5.93 -9.82 -6.07
CA LEU A 242 5.98 -10.17 -7.49
C LEU A 242 4.64 -9.90 -8.19
N LEU A 243 3.55 -9.78 -7.41
CA LEU A 243 2.21 -9.45 -7.91
C LEU A 243 2.04 -7.94 -8.13
N TRP A 244 2.66 -7.13 -7.27
CA TRP A 244 2.75 -5.68 -7.43
C TRP A 244 4.22 -5.25 -7.51
N PRO A 245 4.83 -5.35 -8.70
CA PRO A 245 6.21 -4.92 -8.91
C PRO A 245 6.38 -3.46 -8.48
N GLY A 246 7.40 -3.22 -7.65
CA GLY A 246 7.68 -1.91 -7.08
C GLY A 246 7.53 -1.86 -5.56
N LEU A 247 6.77 -2.77 -4.94
CA LEU A 247 6.75 -2.85 -3.48
C LEU A 247 8.03 -3.49 -2.95
N THR A 248 8.71 -2.76 -2.06
CA THR A 248 9.80 -3.25 -1.22
C THR A 248 9.46 -3.02 0.24
N PHE A 249 9.36 -4.10 1.01
CA PHE A 249 9.32 -4.07 2.47
C PHE A 249 10.71 -4.41 3.02
N TYR A 250 11.11 -3.76 4.11
CA TYR A 250 12.35 -4.03 4.82
C TYR A 250 12.07 -4.22 6.32
N HIS A 251 12.91 -5.03 6.97
CA HIS A 251 12.96 -5.15 8.41
C HIS A 251 14.39 -5.48 8.87
N ALA A 252 14.91 -4.74 9.84
CA ALA A 252 16.15 -5.10 10.52
C ALA A 252 15.81 -5.97 11.76
N PRO A 253 16.12 -7.29 11.74
CA PRO A 253 15.77 -8.19 12.85
C PRO A 253 16.31 -7.72 14.20
N ARG A 254 15.59 -8.03 15.28
CA ARG A 254 15.88 -7.54 16.65
C ARG A 254 15.97 -6.01 16.77
N THR A 255 15.29 -5.28 15.88
CA THR A 255 15.06 -3.84 16.03
C THR A 255 13.61 -3.48 15.71
N LYS A 256 13.19 -2.28 16.08
CA LYS A 256 11.89 -1.70 15.67
C LYS A 256 11.90 -1.14 14.24
N ASN A 257 13.00 -1.27 13.52
CA ASN A 257 13.13 -0.69 12.18
C ASN A 257 12.50 -1.63 11.16
N TYR A 258 11.34 -1.22 10.66
CA TYR A 258 10.66 -1.85 9.53
C TYR A 258 9.87 -0.80 8.77
N GLY A 259 9.47 -1.17 7.57
CA GLY A 259 8.57 -0.37 6.76
C GLY A 259 8.51 -0.90 5.35
N TYR A 260 7.64 -0.30 4.54
CA TYR A 260 7.61 -0.54 3.13
C TYR A 260 7.58 0.78 2.36
N ILE A 261 7.95 0.68 1.10
CA ILE A 261 7.78 1.70 0.09
C ILE A 261 7.32 1.04 -1.20
N TYR A 262 6.36 1.65 -1.89
CA TYR A 262 6.04 1.31 -3.27
C TYR A 262 6.72 2.29 -4.23
N VAL A 263 7.51 1.80 -5.19
CA VAL A 263 8.02 2.61 -6.30
C VAL A 263 7.82 1.86 -7.60
N GLY A 264 6.80 2.23 -8.37
CA GLY A 264 6.42 1.49 -9.58
C GLY A 264 5.36 2.22 -10.41
N THR A 265 4.88 1.59 -11.48
CA THR A 265 3.91 2.18 -12.42
C THR A 265 2.45 2.09 -11.94
N GLY A 266 2.19 1.39 -10.84
CA GLY A 266 0.84 1.12 -10.37
C GLY A 266 0.14 -0.01 -11.14
N GLU A 267 0.89 -0.83 -11.88
CA GLU A 267 0.34 -1.93 -12.68
C GLU A 267 0.48 -3.28 -11.94
N LYS A 268 -0.63 -4.01 -11.84
CA LYS A 268 -0.67 -5.36 -11.28
C LYS A 268 -0.11 -6.37 -12.28
N ASN A 269 0.75 -7.27 -11.84
CA ASN A 269 1.28 -8.36 -12.65
C ASN A 269 0.26 -9.51 -12.75
N ILE A 270 -0.69 -9.39 -13.67
CA ILE A 270 -1.72 -10.41 -13.91
C ILE A 270 -1.16 -11.73 -14.45
N ASP A 271 0.02 -11.68 -15.07
CA ASP A 271 0.66 -12.84 -15.69
C ASP A 271 1.52 -13.65 -14.72
N LEU A 272 1.63 -13.20 -13.45
CA LEU A 272 2.42 -13.88 -12.43
C LEU A 272 2.16 -15.39 -12.32
N PRO A 273 0.92 -15.90 -12.37
CA PRO A 273 0.67 -17.35 -12.32
C PRO A 273 1.34 -18.16 -13.44
N PHE A 274 1.65 -17.53 -14.58
CA PHE A 274 2.35 -18.16 -15.71
C PHE A 274 3.87 -17.97 -15.67
N MET A 275 4.37 -17.13 -14.75
CA MET A 275 5.79 -16.82 -14.58
C MET A 275 6.47 -17.62 -13.44
N LEU A 276 5.67 -18.23 -12.56
CA LEU A 276 6.10 -18.98 -11.37
C LEU A 276 6.41 -20.46 -11.68
#